data_AF-R6LXG7-F1
#
_entry.id   AF-R6LXG7-F1
#
_cell.length_a   1.000
_cell.length_b   1.000
_cell.length_c   1.000
_cell.angle_alpha   90.00
_cell.angle_beta   90.00
_cell.angle_gamma   90.00
#
_symmetry.space_group_name_H-M   'P 1'
#
loop_
_entity.id
_entity.type
_entity.pdbx_description
1 polymer ?
#
loop_
_entity_poly.entity_id
_entity_poly.type
_entity_poly.pdbx_seq_one_letter_code
_entity_poly.pdbx_strand_id
1 'polypeptide(L)'
;MKKLNRKGFTLIELLAVIVVLAIIIVVTIPSVISSMNSAKTSQLNNAAGTVTEWFTKQYELATLGAGVAGGPADEYTTFVGEGGLTTTAKNLDAAVLKAAGITNPTGLSGTVKVNGSKICVTLTAADGSQFYNASDTTKNTATGSGC
;
A
#
# COMPACT_ATOMS: atom_id res chain seq x y z
N MET A 1 39.24 45.64 12.61
CA MET A 1 38.99 44.25 12.16
C MET A 1 38.70 43.38 13.38
N LYS A 2 37.52 42.73 13.45
CA LYS A 2 37.12 41.88 14.59
C LYS A 2 37.80 40.51 14.49
N LYS A 3 38.58 40.14 15.51
CA LYS A 3 39.29 38.85 15.61
C LYS A 3 38.28 37.74 15.91
N LEU A 4 38.06 36.82 14.96
CA LEU A 4 37.17 35.67 15.16
C LEU A 4 37.91 34.56 15.91
N ASN A 5 37.39 34.14 17.07
CA ASN A 5 37.99 33.10 17.90
C ASN A 5 37.63 31.72 17.32
N ARG A 6 38.56 31.11 16.58
CA ARG A 6 38.42 29.76 16.02
C ARG A 6 38.83 28.72 17.06
N LYS A 7 37.97 28.47 18.05
CA LYS A 7 38.08 27.26 18.90
C LYS A 7 37.50 26.09 18.11
N GLY A 8 38.38 25.19 17.65
CA GLY A 8 37.96 23.91 17.07
C GLY A 8 37.64 22.89 18.16
N PHE A 9 36.88 21.85 17.80
CA PHE A 9 36.69 20.66 18.63
C PHE A 9 38.02 19.91 18.82
N THR A 10 38.22 19.32 19.99
CA THR A 10 39.35 18.43 20.26
C THR A 10 39.08 17.02 19.72
N LEU A 11 40.14 16.26 19.42
CA LEU A 11 39.99 14.88 18.92
C LEU A 11 39.27 13.96 19.90
N ILE A 12 39.48 14.14 21.21
CA ILE A 12 38.84 13.33 22.25
C ILE A 12 37.34 13.61 22.36
N GLU A 13 36.93 14.87 22.23
CA GLU A 13 35.51 15.25 22.21
C GLU A 13 34.80 14.63 21.00
N LEU A 14 35.44 14.68 19.83
CA LEU A 14 34.89 14.07 18.62
C LEU A 14 34.81 12.55 18.74
N LEU A 15 35.83 11.92 19.33
CA LEU A 15 35.87 10.47 19.56
C LEU A 15 34.75 10.01 20.50
N ALA A 16 34.53 10.71 21.60
CA ALA A 16 33.47 10.37 22.55
C ALA A 16 32.08 10.39 21.87
N VAL A 17 31.81 11.37 21.00
CA VAL A 17 30.52 11.50 20.30
C VAL A 17 30.29 10.35 19.31
N ILE A 18 31.29 9.99 18.51
CA ILE A 18 31.14 8.88 17.55
C ILE A 18 30.93 7.54 18.25
N VAL A 19 31.55 7.32 19.41
CA VAL A 19 31.38 6.09 20.21
C VAL A 19 29.93 5.98 20.70
N VAL A 20 29.37 7.06 21.23
CA VAL A 20 27.97 7.07 21.68
C VAL A 20 27.01 6.87 20.52
N LEU A 21 27.22 7.56 19.38
CA LEU A 21 26.40 7.38 18.18
C LEU A 21 26.43 5.93 17.66
N ALA A 22 27.61 5.29 17.65
CA ALA A 22 27.74 3.90 17.20
C ALA A 22 26.91 2.95 18.07
N ILE A 23 26.93 3.10 19.39
CA ILE A 23 26.14 2.27 20.31
C ILE A 23 24.64 2.45 20.05
N ILE A 24 24.17 3.68 19.85
CA ILE A 24 22.75 3.97 19.56
C ILE A 24 22.33 3.34 18.22
N ILE A 25 23.17 3.44 17.19
CA ILE A 25 22.87 2.90 15.86
C ILE A 25 22.69 1.37 15.92
N VAL A 26 23.56 0.66 16.65
CA VAL A 26 23.51 -0.80 16.78
C VAL A 26 22.16 -1.28 17.34
N VAL A 27 21.60 -0.57 18.32
CA VAL A 27 20.31 -0.95 18.92
C VAL A 27 19.09 -0.45 18.14
N THR A 28 19.22 0.67 17.40
CA THR A 28 18.09 1.33 16.74
C THR A 28 17.80 0.79 15.34
N ILE A 29 18.82 0.43 14.54
CA ILE A 29 18.64 -0.10 13.18
C ILE A 29 17.63 -1.27 13.11
N PRO A 30 17.74 -2.35 13.92
CA PRO A 30 16.80 -3.47 13.80
C PRO A 30 15.35 -3.06 14.11
N SER A 31 15.15 -2.14 15.06
CA SER A 31 13.83 -1.60 15.40
C SER A 31 13.23 -0.79 14.25
N VAL A 32 14.04 0.07 13.62
CA VAL A 32 13.60 0.87 12.46
C VAL A 32 13.22 -0.02 11.29
N ILE A 33 14.02 -1.05 10.97
CA ILE A 33 13.71 -2.01 9.89
C ILE A 33 12.39 -2.74 10.18
N SER A 34 12.19 -3.21 11.41
CA SER A 34 10.94 -3.87 11.82
C SER A 34 9.72 -2.95 11.70
N SER A 35 9.87 -1.68 12.12
CA SER A 35 8.83 -0.66 11.98
C SER A 35 8.49 -0.40 10.51
N MET A 36 9.50 -0.27 9.64
CA MET A 36 9.31 -0.08 8.21
C MET A 36 8.59 -1.26 7.55
N ASN A 37 8.95 -2.49 7.88
CA ASN A 37 8.29 -3.71 7.38
C ASN A 37 6.82 -3.80 7.83
N SER A 38 6.56 -3.42 9.09
CA SER A 38 5.20 -3.36 9.62
C SER A 38 4.37 -2.27 8.93
N ALA A 39 4.97 -1.11 8.67
CA ALA A 39 4.33 -0.03 7.92
C ALA A 39 4.02 -0.44 6.47
N LYS A 40 4.91 -1.17 5.79
CA LYS A 40 4.66 -1.72 4.45
C LYS A 40 3.44 -2.65 4.44
N THR A 41 3.38 -3.57 5.40
CA THR A 41 2.26 -4.51 5.56
C THR A 41 0.94 -3.77 5.85
N SER A 42 0.97 -2.80 6.76
CA SER A 42 -0.22 -1.98 7.08
C SER A 42 -0.69 -1.16 5.87
N GLN A 43 0.24 -0.59 5.10
CA GLN A 43 -0.09 0.13 3.87
C GLN A 43 -0.71 -0.77 2.80
N LEU A 44 -0.24 -2.01 2.66
CA LEU A 44 -0.85 -2.98 1.74
C LEU A 44 -2.30 -3.32 2.15
N ASN A 45 -2.54 -3.51 3.45
CA ASN A 45 -3.88 -3.73 3.98
C ASN A 45 -4.80 -2.53 3.74
N ASN A 46 -4.30 -1.32 3.96
CA ASN A 46 -5.04 -0.09 3.67
C ASN A 46 -5.34 0.02 2.17
N ALA A 47 -4.36 -0.27 1.30
CA ALA A 47 -4.56 -0.29 -0.15
C ALA A 47 -5.65 -1.30 -0.55
N ALA A 48 -5.65 -2.52 0.00
CA ALA A 48 -6.70 -3.51 -0.25
C ALA A 48 -8.07 -3.00 0.22
N GLY A 49 -8.13 -2.31 1.36
CA GLY A 49 -9.32 -1.63 1.86
C GLY A 49 -9.83 -0.54 0.91
N THR A 50 -8.95 0.35 0.45
CA THR A 50 -9.30 1.42 -0.51
C THR A 50 -9.82 0.84 -1.82
N VAL A 51 -9.18 -0.20 -2.36
CA VAL A 51 -9.64 -0.86 -3.59
C VAL A 51 -11.00 -1.54 -3.37
N THR A 52 -11.19 -2.20 -2.22
CA THR A 52 -12.48 -2.81 -1.87
C THR A 52 -13.59 -1.77 -1.77
N GLU A 53 -13.33 -0.65 -1.09
CA GLU A 53 -14.29 0.45 -0.95
C GLU A 53 -14.64 1.06 -2.31
N TRP A 54 -13.64 1.27 -3.18
CA TRP A 54 -13.87 1.76 -4.54
C TRP A 54 -14.78 0.80 -5.31
N PHE A 55 -14.46 -0.50 -5.38
CA PHE A 55 -15.30 -1.48 -6.07
C PHE A 55 -16.70 -1.58 -5.47
N THR A 56 -16.85 -1.42 -4.16
CA THR A 56 -18.15 -1.45 -3.48
C THR A 56 -19.01 -0.27 -3.92
N LYS A 57 -18.43 0.94 -3.95
CA LYS A 57 -19.10 2.15 -4.49
C LYS A 57 -19.49 1.97 -5.95
N GLN A 58 -18.61 1.42 -6.78
CA GLN A 58 -18.91 1.17 -8.20
C GLN A 58 -20.03 0.12 -8.37
N TYR A 59 -20.05 -0.92 -7.53
CA TYR A 59 -21.11 -1.91 -7.51
C TYR A 59 -22.47 -1.32 -7.10
N GLU A 60 -22.48 -0.44 -6.10
CA GLU A 60 -23.69 0.31 -5.71
C GLU A 60 -24.18 1.21 -6.85
N LEU A 61 -23.29 1.96 -7.51
CA LEU A 61 -23.67 2.79 -8.66
C LEU A 61 -24.22 1.97 -9.83
N ALA A 62 -23.66 0.79 -10.08
CA ALA A 62 -24.14 -0.11 -11.12
C ALA A 62 -25.55 -0.66 -10.81
N THR A 63 -25.87 -0.91 -9.54
CA THR A 63 -27.18 -1.46 -9.12
C THR A 63 -28.27 -0.39 -9.00
N LEU A 64 -27.91 0.85 -8.67
CA LEU A 64 -28.85 1.98 -8.58
C LEU A 64 -29.31 2.53 -9.95
N GLY A 65 -28.61 2.16 -11.03
CA GLY A 65 -28.93 2.56 -12.41
C GLY A 65 -28.38 3.94 -12.80
N ALA A 66 -28.18 4.15 -14.10
CA ALA A 66 -27.47 5.30 -14.69
C ALA A 66 -28.09 6.69 -14.41
N GLY A 67 -29.24 6.77 -13.73
CA GLY A 67 -29.92 8.02 -13.39
C GLY A 67 -29.32 8.76 -12.18
N VAL A 68 -28.42 8.12 -11.42
CA VAL A 68 -27.75 8.73 -10.26
C VAL A 68 -26.24 8.74 -10.50
N ALA A 69 -25.64 9.94 -10.50
CA ALA A 69 -24.19 10.17 -10.52
C ALA A 69 -23.39 9.68 -11.75
N GLY A 70 -24.00 9.51 -12.92
CA GLY A 70 -23.27 9.25 -14.17
C GLY A 70 -22.86 7.80 -14.41
N GLY A 71 -23.30 6.87 -13.56
CA GLY A 71 -22.98 5.44 -13.67
C GLY A 71 -21.59 5.07 -13.13
N PRO A 72 -21.25 3.77 -13.14
CA PRO A 72 -19.94 3.32 -12.69
C PRO A 72 -18.82 3.74 -13.66
N ALA A 73 -17.60 3.85 -13.15
CA ALA A 73 -16.40 4.16 -13.91
C ALA A 73 -16.13 3.11 -15.01
N ASP A 74 -15.56 3.55 -16.14
CA ASP A 74 -15.27 2.69 -17.29
C ASP A 74 -14.38 1.50 -16.89
N GLU A 75 -13.39 1.71 -16.02
CA GLU A 75 -12.49 0.67 -15.52
C GLU A 75 -13.25 -0.45 -14.79
N TYR A 76 -14.30 -0.10 -14.04
CA TYR A 76 -15.14 -1.07 -13.34
C TYR A 76 -15.99 -1.89 -14.31
N THR A 77 -16.50 -1.28 -15.40
CA THR A 77 -17.38 -1.97 -16.36
C THR A 77 -16.71 -3.20 -16.99
N THR A 78 -15.37 -3.21 -17.09
CA THR A 78 -14.62 -4.35 -17.59
C THR A 78 -14.78 -5.61 -16.73
N PHE A 79 -15.21 -5.49 -15.48
CA PHE A 79 -15.43 -6.60 -14.53
C PHE A 79 -16.89 -7.05 -14.45
N VAL A 80 -17.79 -6.35 -15.15
CA VAL A 80 -19.23 -6.56 -15.13
C VAL A 80 -19.67 -7.34 -16.38
N GLY A 81 -20.40 -8.43 -16.18
CA GLY A 81 -21.08 -9.17 -17.25
C GLY A 81 -22.61 -8.98 -17.21
N GLU A 82 -23.35 -9.76 -18.01
CA GLU A 82 -24.83 -9.72 -18.04
C GLU A 82 -25.50 -9.92 -16.67
N GLY A 83 -24.81 -10.54 -15.71
CA GLY A 83 -25.30 -10.76 -14.34
C GLY A 83 -24.70 -9.84 -13.26
N GLY A 84 -23.97 -8.79 -13.63
CA GLY A 84 -23.26 -7.92 -12.67
C GLY A 84 -21.76 -8.24 -12.52
N LEU A 85 -21.15 -7.79 -11.44
CA LEU A 85 -19.73 -8.05 -11.16
C LEU A 85 -19.47 -9.56 -11.01
N THR A 86 -18.38 -10.05 -11.59
CA THR A 86 -18.06 -11.48 -11.60
C THR A 86 -17.86 -12.10 -10.20
N THR A 87 -18.38 -13.30 -10.01
CA THR A 87 -18.13 -14.15 -8.82
C THR A 87 -16.81 -14.92 -8.92
N THR A 88 -16.22 -14.97 -10.11
CA THR A 88 -14.91 -15.58 -10.36
C THR A 88 -13.83 -14.52 -10.23
N ALA A 89 -12.72 -14.86 -9.55
CA ALA A 89 -11.59 -13.94 -9.39
C ALA A 89 -11.08 -13.47 -10.76
N LYS A 90 -11.12 -12.14 -10.98
CA LYS A 90 -10.57 -11.49 -12.16
C LYS A 90 -9.40 -10.60 -11.76
N ASN A 91 -8.34 -10.63 -12.57
CA ASN A 91 -7.13 -9.87 -12.30
C ASN A 91 -7.37 -8.36 -12.45
N LEU A 92 -6.84 -7.60 -11.50
CA LEU A 92 -6.76 -6.15 -11.55
C LEU A 92 -5.55 -5.74 -12.38
N ASP A 93 -5.75 -4.74 -13.24
CA ASP A 93 -4.65 -4.08 -13.95
C ASP A 93 -4.24 -2.77 -13.26
N ALA A 94 -3.17 -2.16 -13.75
CA ALA A 94 -2.64 -0.92 -13.19
C ALA A 94 -3.59 0.29 -13.38
N ALA A 95 -4.46 0.30 -14.39
CA ALA A 95 -5.41 1.39 -14.62
C ALA A 95 -6.51 1.35 -13.57
N VAL A 96 -7.06 0.17 -13.29
CA VAL A 96 -8.07 -0.06 -12.26
C VAL A 96 -7.53 0.25 -10.87
N LEU A 97 -6.30 -0.17 -10.57
CA LEU A 97 -5.65 0.17 -9.29
C LEU A 97 -5.49 1.69 -9.12
N LYS A 98 -5.14 2.41 -10.20
CA LYS A 98 -5.07 3.89 -10.17
C LYS A 98 -6.44 4.53 -10.01
N ALA A 99 -7.45 4.05 -10.73
CA ALA A 99 -8.83 4.51 -10.59
C ALA A 99 -9.36 4.29 -9.17
N ALA A 100 -8.93 3.21 -8.52
CA ALA A 100 -9.20 2.90 -7.13
C ALA A 100 -8.35 3.69 -6.11
N GLY A 101 -7.48 4.61 -6.57
CA GLY A 101 -6.71 5.51 -5.70
C GLY A 101 -5.28 5.07 -5.38
N ILE A 102 -4.79 3.97 -5.97
CA ILE A 102 -3.40 3.54 -5.81
C ILE A 102 -2.49 4.34 -6.75
N THR A 103 -1.73 5.28 -6.18
CA THR A 103 -0.86 6.19 -6.96
C THR A 103 0.30 5.49 -7.67
N ASN A 104 0.90 4.48 -7.03
CA ASN A 104 2.02 3.70 -7.56
C ASN A 104 1.71 2.19 -7.54
N PRO A 105 1.11 1.63 -8.60
CA PRO A 105 0.76 0.21 -8.68
C PRO A 105 1.96 -0.68 -9.08
N THR A 106 3.17 -0.15 -9.22
CA THR A 106 4.35 -0.94 -9.64
C THR A 106 4.58 -2.12 -8.69
N GLY A 107 4.74 -3.31 -9.27
CA GLY A 107 4.92 -4.55 -8.51
C GLY A 107 3.70 -4.97 -7.69
N LEU A 108 2.54 -4.34 -7.86
CA LEU A 108 1.29 -4.71 -7.19
C LEU A 108 0.38 -5.42 -8.20
N SER A 109 -0.09 -6.60 -7.83
CA SER A 109 -1.15 -7.32 -8.54
C SER A 109 -2.33 -7.51 -7.62
N GLY A 110 -3.48 -7.89 -8.18
CA GLY A 110 -4.62 -8.24 -7.37
C GLY A 110 -5.70 -8.93 -8.15
N THR A 111 -6.70 -9.40 -7.42
CA THR A 111 -7.93 -9.99 -7.96
C THR A 111 -9.15 -9.38 -7.28
N VAL A 112 -10.26 -9.34 -8.01
CA VAL A 112 -11.56 -8.94 -7.48
C VAL A 112 -12.59 -10.01 -7.82
N LYS A 113 -13.51 -10.27 -6.89
CA LYS A 113 -14.71 -11.08 -7.10
C LYS A 113 -15.83 -10.66 -6.16
N VAL A 114 -17.06 -11.00 -6.52
CA VAL A 114 -18.19 -10.99 -5.60
C VAL A 114 -18.15 -12.25 -4.73
N ASN A 115 -18.25 -12.06 -3.41
CA ASN A 115 -18.40 -13.13 -2.41
C ASN A 115 -19.74 -12.94 -1.68
N GLY A 116 -20.79 -13.60 -2.20
CA GLY A 116 -22.16 -13.37 -1.76
C GLY A 116 -22.64 -11.97 -2.12
N SER A 117 -22.83 -11.10 -1.13
CA SER A 117 -23.22 -9.69 -1.33
C SER A 117 -22.08 -8.71 -1.11
N LYS A 118 -20.84 -9.20 -0.88
CA LYS A 118 -19.67 -8.36 -0.59
C LYS A 118 -18.64 -8.43 -1.72
N ILE A 119 -17.86 -7.37 -1.87
CA ILE A 119 -16.72 -7.35 -2.78
C ILE A 119 -15.49 -7.91 -2.07
N CYS A 120 -14.93 -9.00 -2.58
CA CYS A 120 -13.66 -9.55 -2.14
C CYS A 120 -12.55 -9.09 -3.09
N VAL A 121 -11.61 -8.31 -2.56
CA VAL A 121 -10.38 -7.91 -3.25
C VAL A 121 -9.20 -8.57 -2.56
N THR A 122 -8.30 -9.15 -3.33
CA THR A 122 -7.00 -9.64 -2.83
C THR A 122 -5.90 -8.91 -3.58
N LEU A 123 -5.01 -8.24 -2.86
CA LEU A 123 -3.81 -7.62 -3.42
C LEU A 123 -2.57 -8.42 -3.04
N THR A 124 -1.61 -8.49 -3.95
CA THR A 124 -0.32 -9.14 -3.73
C THR A 124 0.81 -8.24 -4.19
N ALA A 125 1.75 -7.96 -3.30
CA ALA A 125 2.95 -7.19 -3.56
C ALA A 125 4.10 -8.12 -3.98
N ALA A 126 4.59 -7.95 -5.20
CA ALA A 126 5.78 -8.60 -5.71
C ALA A 126 7.05 -7.79 -5.38
N ASP A 127 8.21 -8.39 -5.64
CA ASP A 127 9.48 -7.68 -5.54
C ASP A 127 9.48 -6.42 -6.43
N GLY A 128 10.06 -5.33 -5.92
CA GLY A 128 9.98 -4.00 -6.51
C GLY A 128 8.73 -3.19 -6.14
N SER A 129 7.73 -3.77 -5.47
CA SER A 129 6.61 -3.00 -4.92
C SER A 129 7.03 -2.17 -3.71
N GLN A 130 6.47 -0.97 -3.57
CA GLN A 130 6.63 -0.16 -2.35
C GLN A 130 6.11 -0.90 -1.09
N PHE A 131 5.14 -1.78 -1.27
CA PHE A 131 4.52 -2.57 -0.21
C PHE A 131 5.26 -3.89 0.09
N TYR A 132 6.26 -4.25 -0.71
CA TYR A 132 6.98 -5.51 -0.56
C TYR A 132 7.77 -5.54 0.76
N ASN A 133 7.48 -6.54 1.57
CA ASN A 133 8.19 -6.89 2.79
C ASN A 133 9.08 -8.11 2.52
N ALA A 134 10.38 -7.86 2.33
CA ALA A 134 11.37 -8.91 2.09
C ALA A 134 11.66 -9.76 3.33
N SER A 135 11.39 -9.24 4.53
CA SER A 135 11.63 -9.97 5.79
C SER A 135 10.55 -10.99 6.10
N ASP A 136 9.36 -10.86 5.49
CA ASP A 136 8.25 -11.79 5.68
C ASP A 136 7.32 -11.75 4.46
N THR A 137 7.56 -12.66 3.51
CA THR A 137 6.80 -12.70 2.26
C THR A 137 5.35 -13.14 2.44
N THR A 138 5.01 -13.74 3.59
CA THR A 138 3.63 -14.13 3.90
C THR A 138 2.74 -12.90 4.13
N LYS A 139 3.35 -11.75 4.46
CA LYS A 139 2.66 -10.46 4.65
C LYS A 139 2.53 -9.63 3.38
N ASN A 140 2.96 -10.16 2.24
CA ASN A 140 2.86 -9.49 0.95
C ASN A 140 1.52 -9.73 0.25
N THR A 141 0.54 -10.35 0.93
CA THR A 141 -0.82 -10.49 0.44
C THR A 141 -1.78 -9.88 1.45
N ALA A 142 -2.69 -9.04 0.96
CA ALA A 142 -3.76 -8.45 1.76
C ALA A 142 -5.11 -8.74 1.13
N THR A 143 -6.09 -9.04 1.96
CA THR A 143 -7.48 -9.30 1.55
C THR A 143 -8.39 -8.22 2.13
N GLY A 144 -9.29 -7.71 1.29
CA GLY A 144 -10.33 -6.76 1.67
C GLY A 144 -11.37 -7.37 2.60
N SER A 145 -12.15 -6.52 3.25
CA SER A 145 -13.16 -6.89 4.25
C SER A 145 -14.38 -7.66 3.73
N GLY A 146 -14.53 -7.77 2.40
CA GLY A 146 -15.57 -8.57 1.76
C GLY A 146 -15.10 -9.95 1.31
N CYS A 147 -13.83 -10.30 1.57
CA CYS A 147 -13.36 -11.68 1.67
C CYS A 147 -13.67 -12.18 3.09
#